data_AF-D6WPQ8-F1
#
_entry.id   AF-D6WPQ8-F1
#
_cell.length_a   1.000
_cell.length_b   1.000
_cell.length_c   1.000
_cell.angle_alpha   90.00
_cell.angle_beta   90.00
_cell.angle_gamma   90.00
#
_symmetry.space_group_name_H-M   'P 1'
#
loop_
_entity.id
_entity.type
_entity.pdbx_description
1 polymer ?
#
loop_
_entity_poly.entity_id
_entity_poly.type
_entity_poly.pdbx_seq_one_letter_code
_entity_poly.pdbx_strand_id
1 'polypeptide(L)'
;MSKPERLRFTIFDDLVLLREVLHQNPYEKHERWKEIREIVVNVTEKAFTVRAVKDHVEYLFALLAKDDRANLRKSATEEQSDEKEQLLLQIREMSRGFKTKNVPKFKHNEVQQSVLAEVDIKKENESTNSSDGEGTQQNVSTLLEQRRAVKRPCGQPLKNPSLQFLREKQQSERSIRLRELQLEEKKLALEERKIALQEAQMKLEEKKFQMEKNYQEQKLKMEIEERKRGIESQKQNYTLINALLHMVQEKQDLH
;
A
#
# COMPACT_ATOMS: atom_id res chain seq x y z
N MET A 1 21.96 20.94 -41.86
CA MET A 1 21.79 21.08 -40.40
C MET A 1 20.53 20.33 -40.02
N SER A 2 20.66 19.11 -39.47
CA SER A 2 19.52 18.35 -38.96
C SER A 2 18.91 19.09 -37.77
N LYS A 3 17.58 19.08 -37.66
CA LYS A 3 16.89 19.68 -36.52
C LYS A 3 17.27 18.88 -35.26
N PRO A 4 17.54 19.54 -34.12
CA PRO A 4 17.81 18.81 -32.88
C PRO A 4 16.59 17.97 -32.52
N GLU A 5 16.81 16.66 -32.40
CA GLU A 5 15.77 15.72 -32.01
C GLU A 5 15.30 16.05 -30.60
N ARG A 6 13.98 16.07 -30.39
CA ARG A 6 13.42 16.38 -29.08
C ARG A 6 13.77 15.25 -28.12
N LEU A 7 14.62 15.54 -27.14
CA LEU A 7 14.96 14.62 -26.07
C LEU A 7 13.70 14.22 -25.29
N ARG A 8 13.48 12.91 -25.17
CA ARG A 8 12.38 12.32 -24.41
C ARG A 8 12.95 11.32 -23.42
N PHE A 9 12.42 11.34 -22.21
CA PHE A 9 12.68 10.34 -21.20
C PHE A 9 11.99 9.04 -21.58
N THR A 10 12.76 7.95 -21.54
CA THR A 10 12.28 6.57 -21.63
C THR A 10 12.24 5.96 -20.23
N ILE A 11 11.65 4.78 -20.09
CA ILE A 11 11.65 4.05 -18.82
C ILE A 11 13.07 3.69 -18.37
N PHE A 12 13.96 3.38 -19.30
CA PHE A 12 15.37 3.15 -18.98
C PHE A 12 16.00 4.39 -18.35
N ASP A 13 15.77 5.57 -18.95
CA ASP A 13 16.26 6.84 -18.41
C ASP A 13 15.66 7.10 -17.00
N ASP A 14 14.38 6.80 -16.81
CA ASP A 14 13.70 6.94 -15.52
C ASP A 14 14.33 6.06 -14.44
N LEU A 15 14.62 4.79 -14.74
CA LEU A 15 15.22 3.87 -13.79
C LEU A 15 16.64 4.30 -13.40
N VAL A 16 17.47 4.67 -14.40
CA VAL A 16 18.82 5.19 -14.16
C VAL A 16 18.76 6.44 -13.29
N LEU A 17 17.87 7.38 -13.65
CA LEU A 17 17.69 8.62 -12.91
C LEU A 17 17.26 8.38 -11.46
N LEU A 18 16.24 7.54 -11.24
CA LEU A 18 15.71 7.30 -9.90
C LEU A 18 16.72 6.55 -9.02
N ARG A 19 17.44 5.58 -9.57
CA ARG A 19 18.54 4.89 -8.86
C ARG A 19 19.61 5.90 -8.43
N GLU A 20 20.00 6.81 -9.31
CA GLU A 20 21.05 7.80 -9.00
C GLU A 20 20.58 8.85 -7.99
N VAL A 21 19.32 9.29 -8.08
CA VAL A 21 18.70 10.18 -7.08
C VAL A 21 18.68 9.52 -5.70
N LEU A 22 18.41 8.22 -5.64
CA LEU A 22 18.43 7.47 -4.39
C LEU A 22 19.86 7.35 -3.83
N HIS A 23 20.84 7.07 -4.69
CA HIS A 23 22.23 6.88 -4.29
C HIS A 23 22.89 8.18 -3.81
N GLN A 24 22.76 9.26 -4.58
CA GLN A 24 23.38 10.55 -4.24
C GLN A 24 22.57 11.32 -3.21
N ASN A 25 21.26 11.08 -3.11
CA ASN A 25 20.36 11.84 -2.24
C ASN A 25 20.53 13.38 -2.38
N PRO A 26 19.96 13.98 -3.43
CA PRO A 26 20.10 15.41 -3.67
C PRO A 26 19.28 16.29 -2.70
N TYR A 27 18.48 15.70 -1.82
CA TYR A 27 17.73 16.43 -0.80
C TYR A 27 18.58 16.82 0.41
N GLU A 28 19.72 16.15 0.61
CA GLU A 28 20.70 16.52 1.63
C GLU A 28 21.57 17.71 1.17
N LYS A 29 22.05 17.67 -0.08
CA LYS A 29 22.87 18.71 -0.70
C LYS A 29 22.40 18.99 -2.13
N HIS A 30 22.00 20.24 -2.39
CA HIS A 30 21.48 20.65 -3.70
C HIS A 30 22.51 20.53 -4.84
N GLU A 31 23.81 20.59 -4.55
CA GLU A 31 24.86 20.47 -5.55
C GLU A 31 24.92 19.10 -6.23
N ARG A 32 24.46 18.05 -5.53
CA ARG A 32 24.42 16.67 -6.04
C ARG A 32 23.51 16.49 -7.26
N TRP A 33 22.58 17.42 -7.51
CA TRP A 33 21.81 17.44 -8.76
C TRP A 33 22.69 17.57 -10.02
N LYS A 34 23.88 18.18 -9.91
CA LYS A 34 24.83 18.27 -11.02
C LYS A 34 25.47 16.90 -11.30
N GLU A 35 25.91 16.21 -10.25
CA GLU A 35 26.52 14.88 -10.31
C GLU A 35 25.53 13.85 -10.88
N ILE A 36 24.30 13.83 -10.37
CA ILE A 36 23.21 12.98 -10.90
C ILE A 36 23.01 13.22 -12.39
N ARG A 37 22.99 14.49 -12.82
CA ARG A 37 22.84 14.85 -14.23
C ARG A 37 24.02 14.35 -15.07
N GLU A 38 25.25 14.48 -14.59
CA GLU A 38 26.43 13.99 -15.33
C GLU A 38 26.38 12.48 -15.52
N ILE A 39 26.01 11.74 -14.48
CA ILE A 39 25.89 10.28 -14.53
C ILE A 39 24.76 9.85 -15.47
N VAL A 40 23.59 10.47 -15.37
CA VAL A 40 22.44 10.17 -16.25
C VAL A 40 22.78 10.49 -17.71
N VAL A 41 23.45 11.60 -17.99
CA VAL A 41 23.88 11.97 -19.36
C VAL A 41 24.89 10.96 -19.89
N ASN A 42 25.84 10.51 -19.06
CA ASN A 42 26.86 9.53 -19.47
C ASN A 42 26.26 8.15 -19.75
N VAL A 43 25.28 7.72 -18.96
CA VAL A 43 24.67 6.38 -19.09
C VAL A 43 23.61 6.34 -20.20
N THR A 44 22.82 7.40 -20.33
CA THR A 44 21.72 7.46 -21.33
C THR A 44 22.15 8.03 -22.66
N GLU A 45 23.38 8.57 -22.74
CA GLU A 45 23.94 9.28 -23.89
C GLU A 45 23.08 10.48 -24.37
N LYS A 46 22.17 10.97 -23.51
CA LYS A 46 21.25 12.07 -23.78
C LYS A 46 21.66 13.30 -23.00
N ALA A 47 21.81 14.43 -23.70
CA ALA A 47 22.24 15.70 -23.12
C ALA A 47 21.13 16.42 -22.32
N PHE A 48 20.69 15.82 -21.21
CA PHE A 48 19.73 16.45 -20.30
C PHE A 48 20.37 17.60 -19.49
N THR A 49 19.55 18.62 -19.20
CA THR A 49 19.94 19.69 -18.28
C THR A 49 19.59 19.32 -16.84
N VAL A 50 20.26 19.92 -15.86
CA VAL A 50 19.96 19.72 -14.42
C VAL A 50 18.49 20.03 -14.12
N ARG A 51 17.97 21.09 -14.73
CA ARG A 51 16.55 21.46 -14.62
C ARG A 51 15.64 20.39 -15.19
N ALA A 52 15.92 19.88 -16.40
CA ALA A 52 15.12 18.82 -17.01
C ALA A 52 15.07 17.57 -16.15
N VAL A 53 16.21 17.17 -15.57
CA VAL A 53 16.31 16.03 -14.66
C VAL A 53 15.44 16.23 -13.42
N LYS A 54 15.56 17.38 -12.75
CA LYS A 54 14.78 17.68 -11.54
C LYS A 54 13.28 17.77 -11.82
N ASP A 55 12.90 18.55 -12.84
CA ASP A 55 11.50 18.73 -13.25
C ASP A 55 10.87 17.37 -13.62
N HIS A 56 11.65 16.47 -14.22
CA HIS A 56 11.19 15.13 -14.56
C HIS A 56 10.96 14.24 -13.33
N VAL A 57 11.85 14.28 -12.33
CA VAL A 57 11.64 13.59 -11.04
C VAL A 57 10.36 14.12 -10.36
N GLU A 58 10.16 15.43 -10.33
CA GLU A 58 8.94 16.04 -9.78
C GLU A 58 7.68 15.63 -10.56
N TYR A 59 7.77 15.56 -11.89
CA TYR A 59 6.70 15.03 -12.74
C TYR A 59 6.36 13.57 -12.44
N LEU A 60 7.37 12.72 -12.23
CA LEU A 60 7.18 11.31 -11.85
C LEU A 60 6.46 11.18 -10.50
N PHE A 61 6.80 12.04 -9.52
CA PHE A 61 6.06 12.11 -8.26
C PHE A 61 4.62 12.57 -8.43
N ALA A 62 4.37 13.56 -9.31
CA ALA A 62 3.03 14.04 -9.59
C ALA A 62 2.16 12.99 -10.27
N LEU A 63 2.75 12.14 -11.13
CA LEU A 63 2.05 10.99 -11.72
C LEU A 63 1.73 9.92 -10.67
N LEU A 64 2.68 9.62 -9.77
CA LEU A 64 2.46 8.66 -8.67
C LEU A 64 1.34 9.12 -7.74
N ALA A 65 1.31 10.42 -7.39
CA ALA A 65 0.29 10.98 -6.51
C ALA A 65 -1.14 10.92 -7.09
N LYS A 66 -1.26 10.79 -8.42
CA LYS A 66 -2.55 10.69 -9.12
C LYS A 66 -3.00 9.23 -9.34
N ASP A 67 -2.27 8.25 -8.82
CA ASP A 67 -2.49 6.81 -9.08
C ASP A 67 -2.63 6.48 -10.58
N ASP A 68 -1.92 7.26 -11.41
CA ASP A 68 -2.07 7.23 -12.86
C ASP A 68 -1.24 6.07 -13.44
N ARG A 69 -1.52 4.85 -12.98
CA ARG A 69 -0.82 3.60 -13.32
C ARG A 69 -0.81 3.34 -14.82
N ALA A 70 -1.83 3.81 -15.53
CA ALA A 70 -1.89 3.76 -16.98
C ALA A 70 -0.78 4.59 -17.65
N ASN A 71 -0.41 5.74 -17.08
CA ASN A 71 0.66 6.59 -17.61
C ASN A 71 2.05 6.08 -17.22
N LEU A 72 2.20 5.45 -16.05
CA LEU A 72 3.45 4.79 -15.65
C LEU A 72 3.75 3.53 -16.50
N ARG A 73 2.72 2.81 -16.95
CA ARG A 73 2.84 1.54 -17.70
C ARG A 73 2.93 1.66 -19.22
N LYS A 74 2.79 2.86 -19.80
CA LYS A 74 2.58 3.07 -21.24
C LYS A 74 3.65 2.50 -22.18
N SER A 75 4.83 2.11 -21.68
CA SER A 75 5.88 1.55 -22.54
C SER A 75 6.84 0.57 -21.81
N ALA A 76 6.46 0.05 -20.64
CA ALA A 76 7.33 -0.72 -19.73
C ALA A 76 6.86 -2.17 -19.57
N THR A 77 7.79 -3.09 -19.27
CA THR A 77 7.40 -4.38 -18.70
C THR A 77 6.82 -4.20 -17.29
N GLU A 78 6.06 -5.18 -16.82
CA GLU A 78 5.46 -5.14 -15.48
C GLU A 78 6.54 -4.95 -14.39
N GLU A 79 7.64 -5.70 -14.50
CA GLU A 79 8.79 -5.62 -13.59
C GLU A 79 9.46 -4.24 -13.55
N GLN A 80 9.64 -3.59 -14.72
CA GLN A 80 10.21 -2.24 -14.79
C GLN A 80 9.29 -1.18 -14.19
N SER A 81 7.98 -1.37 -14.30
CA SER A 81 6.98 -0.47 -13.71
C SER A 81 6.99 -0.58 -12.19
N ASP A 82 7.07 -1.80 -11.68
CA ASP A 82 7.11 -2.08 -10.24
C ASP A 82 8.42 -1.57 -9.62
N GLU A 83 9.57 -1.78 -10.27
CA GLU A 83 10.85 -1.23 -9.82
C GLU A 83 10.81 0.30 -9.76
N LYS A 84 10.29 0.95 -10.82
CA LYS A 84 10.12 2.40 -10.87
C LYS A 84 9.22 2.91 -9.74
N GLU A 85 8.10 2.23 -9.46
CA GLU A 85 7.20 2.57 -8.37
C GLU A 85 7.90 2.44 -7.00
N GLN A 86 8.64 1.35 -6.78
CA GLN A 86 9.41 1.14 -5.55
C GLN A 86 10.47 2.22 -5.33
N LEU A 87 11.25 2.55 -6.36
CA LEU A 87 12.27 3.60 -6.30
C LEU A 87 11.62 4.96 -5.96
N LEU A 88 10.49 5.30 -6.57
CA LEU A 88 9.77 6.53 -6.25
C LEU A 88 9.27 6.54 -4.80
N LEU A 89 8.73 5.44 -4.28
CA LEU A 89 8.31 5.37 -2.87
C LEU A 89 9.48 5.54 -1.91
N GLN A 90 10.63 4.91 -2.19
CA GLN A 90 11.84 5.06 -1.37
C GLN A 90 12.37 6.50 -1.40
N ILE A 91 12.43 7.13 -2.57
CA ILE A 91 12.85 8.53 -2.69
C ILE A 91 11.83 9.46 -2.02
N ARG A 92 10.53 9.15 -2.08
CA ARG A 92 9.48 9.91 -1.38
C ARG A 92 9.72 9.90 0.12
N GLU A 93 9.99 8.73 0.70
CA GLU A 93 10.25 8.58 2.13
C GLU A 93 11.55 9.31 2.52
N MET A 94 12.62 9.12 1.75
CA MET A 94 13.87 9.87 1.92
C MET A 94 13.64 11.38 1.90
N SER A 95 12.84 11.88 0.93
CA SER A 95 12.53 13.31 0.83
C SER A 95 11.73 13.85 2.02
N ARG A 96 10.94 13.01 2.71
CA ARG A 96 10.10 13.41 3.85
C ARG A 96 10.96 13.86 5.04
N GLY A 97 12.12 13.22 5.24
CA GLY A 97 13.08 13.59 6.28
C GLY A 97 13.74 14.96 6.10
N PHE A 98 13.82 15.47 4.86
CA PHE A 98 14.53 16.72 4.52
C PHE A 98 13.61 17.90 4.19
N LYS A 99 12.30 17.67 4.03
CA LYS A 99 11.29 18.72 3.74
C LYS A 99 11.04 19.68 4.91
N THR A 100 11.65 19.47 6.07
CA THR A 100 11.46 20.29 7.28
C THR A 100 12.32 21.57 7.37
N LYS A 101 13.09 21.93 6.33
CA LYS A 101 13.98 23.11 6.39
C LYS A 101 13.83 24.16 5.28
N ASN A 102 12.76 24.12 4.49
CA ASN A 102 12.39 25.24 3.63
C ASN A 102 11.10 25.88 4.12
N VAL A 103 11.24 26.74 5.13
CA VAL A 103 10.21 27.71 5.52
C VAL A 103 9.95 28.58 4.27
N PRO A 104 8.72 28.61 3.73
CA PRO A 104 8.35 29.68 2.82
C PRO A 104 8.39 30.96 3.64
N LYS A 105 9.27 31.89 3.28
CA LYS A 105 9.27 33.26 3.81
C LYS A 105 7.96 33.95 3.40
N PHE A 106 6.87 33.66 4.09
CA PHE A 106 5.72 34.54 4.14
C PHE A 106 5.93 35.52 5.28
N LYS A 107 5.83 36.80 4.91
CA LYS A 107 5.96 37.93 5.81
C LYS A 107 4.90 37.82 6.91
N HIS A 108 5.37 38.13 8.12
CA HIS A 108 4.61 38.56 9.30
C HIS A 108 3.20 39.07 8.99
N ASN A 109 2.19 38.46 9.61
CA ASN A 109 1.44 39.22 10.59
C ASN A 109 1.02 38.29 11.74
N GLU A 110 1.55 38.59 12.92
CA GLU A 110 1.13 38.02 14.20
C GLU A 110 -0.35 38.30 14.44
N VAL A 111 -1.05 37.30 14.97
CA VAL A 111 -1.54 37.24 16.36
C VAL A 111 -1.76 35.74 16.61
N GLN A 112 -0.78 35.03 17.20
CA GLN A 112 -0.78 34.61 18.62
C GLN A 112 -2.19 34.21 19.09
N GLN A 113 -2.46 33.00 19.57
CA GLN A 113 -1.85 32.38 20.76
C GLN A 113 -2.53 30.99 20.85
N SER A 114 -1.81 29.87 20.68
CA SER A 114 -1.38 28.92 21.75
C SER A 114 -2.51 28.56 22.74
N VAL A 115 -2.80 27.31 23.13
CA VAL A 115 -1.95 26.21 23.64
C VAL A 115 -2.90 24.97 23.74
N LEU A 116 -2.57 23.83 23.13
CA LEU A 116 -2.04 22.58 23.71
C LEU A 116 -2.90 21.81 24.74
N ALA A 117 -3.21 20.57 24.34
CA ALA A 117 -3.08 19.29 25.06
C ALA A 117 -4.03 18.86 26.21
N GLU A 118 -4.45 17.59 26.07
CA GLU A 118 -4.74 16.55 27.09
C GLU A 118 -5.96 16.72 28.02
N VAL A 119 -6.99 15.86 27.91
CA VAL A 119 -7.16 14.45 28.38
C VAL A 119 -7.70 14.38 29.84
N ASP A 120 -8.91 13.81 29.92
CA ASP A 120 -9.48 12.94 30.96
C ASP A 120 -10.38 13.42 32.14
N ILE A 121 -11.45 12.60 32.30
CA ILE A 121 -12.13 12.12 33.53
C ILE A 121 -13.24 12.96 34.22
N LYS A 122 -14.48 12.46 33.97
CA LYS A 122 -15.59 12.06 34.89
C LYS A 122 -16.33 13.06 35.81
N LYS A 123 -17.66 12.85 35.79
CA LYS A 123 -18.68 12.72 36.88
C LYS A 123 -19.78 13.79 37.00
N GLU A 124 -20.97 13.36 36.53
CA GLU A 124 -22.32 13.36 37.13
C GLU A 124 -22.63 14.21 38.38
N ASN A 125 -23.73 14.99 38.27
CA ASN A 125 -24.99 15.03 39.07
C ASN A 125 -25.53 16.48 39.04
N GLU A 126 -26.81 16.81 38.83
CA GLU A 126 -28.10 16.29 39.33
C GLU A 126 -29.21 16.69 38.33
N SER A 127 -30.07 15.77 37.87
CA SER A 127 -31.42 15.49 38.38
C SER A 127 -32.46 16.62 38.23
N THR A 128 -33.43 16.45 37.32
CA THR A 128 -34.87 16.33 37.66
C THR A 128 -35.75 16.14 36.40
N ASN A 129 -36.28 14.92 36.24
CA ASN A 129 -37.70 14.54 36.05
C ASN A 129 -38.69 15.65 35.61
N SER A 130 -39.75 15.44 34.84
CA SER A 130 -40.41 14.28 34.22
C SER A 130 -41.65 14.86 33.50
N SER A 131 -42.21 14.10 32.57
CA SER A 131 -43.65 13.82 32.48
C SER A 131 -44.33 14.19 31.17
N ASP A 132 -44.76 13.12 30.51
CA ASP A 132 -45.79 13.04 29.48
C ASP A 132 -47.13 13.63 29.94
N GLY A 133 -47.96 14.02 28.96
CA GLY A 133 -49.36 14.38 29.17
C GLY A 133 -50.08 14.79 27.89
N GLU A 134 -50.94 13.90 27.39
CA GLU A 134 -51.99 14.17 26.38
C GLU A 134 -53.02 15.20 26.86
N GLY A 135 -53.73 15.86 25.92
CA GLY A 135 -55.09 16.38 26.18
C GLY A 135 -55.38 17.84 25.81
N THR A 136 -55.89 18.03 24.57
CA THR A 136 -57.03 18.88 24.13
C THR A 136 -57.44 20.17 24.90
N GLN A 137 -57.47 21.33 24.22
CA GLN A 137 -58.70 22.10 23.83
C GLN A 137 -58.45 23.60 23.56
N GLN A 138 -58.81 24.01 22.32
CA GLN A 138 -59.61 25.19 21.92
C GLN A 138 -59.10 26.65 22.06
N ASN A 139 -59.56 27.43 21.07
CA ASN A 139 -59.76 28.89 21.03
C ASN A 139 -58.61 29.82 20.61
N VAL A 140 -58.51 30.04 19.30
CA VAL A 140 -58.52 31.39 18.70
C VAL A 140 -59.07 31.28 17.28
N SER A 141 -60.41 31.32 17.17
CA SER A 141 -61.11 31.42 15.89
C SER A 141 -62.15 32.53 15.99
N THR A 142 -61.67 33.77 15.97
CA THR A 142 -62.53 34.92 15.65
C THR A 142 -61.69 36.01 15.01
N LEU A 143 -62.20 36.48 13.85
CA LEU A 143 -61.85 37.66 13.06
C LEU A 143 -60.84 37.49 11.91
N LEU A 144 -61.34 37.90 10.73
CA LEU A 144 -60.77 37.92 9.37
C LEU A 144 -61.04 36.60 8.63
N GLU A 145 -61.88 36.52 7.60
CA GLU A 145 -62.15 37.51 6.59
C GLU A 145 -63.38 37.09 5.77
N GLN A 146 -64.36 37.98 5.66
CA GLN A 146 -65.36 37.95 4.59
C GLN A 146 -64.66 38.13 3.24
N ARG A 147 -64.39 37.06 2.50
CA ARG A 147 -64.11 37.15 1.05
C ARG A 147 -64.84 36.08 0.27
N ARG A 148 -65.60 36.57 -0.71
CA ARG A 148 -66.45 35.85 -1.65
C ARG A 148 -65.73 34.65 -2.27
N ALA A 149 -66.38 33.49 -2.24
CA ALA A 149 -65.98 32.30 -2.96
C ALA A 149 -66.06 32.54 -4.48
N VAL A 150 -64.93 32.85 -5.10
CA VAL A 150 -64.75 32.66 -6.54
C VAL A 150 -64.17 31.26 -6.72
N LYS A 151 -65.01 30.33 -7.17
CA LYS A 151 -64.60 28.99 -7.63
C LYS A 151 -63.63 29.16 -8.81
N ARG A 152 -62.32 29.13 -8.54
CA ARG A 152 -61.32 28.89 -9.58
C ARG A 152 -61.23 27.38 -9.81
N PRO A 153 -61.20 26.89 -11.06
CA PRO A 153 -60.85 25.52 -11.33
C PRO A 153 -59.32 25.39 -11.16
N CYS A 154 -58.86 25.20 -9.91
CA CYS A 154 -57.45 24.98 -9.61
C CYS A 154 -57.24 23.50 -9.30
N GLY A 155 -57.24 22.68 -10.35
CA GLY A 155 -56.99 21.23 -10.28
C GLY A 155 -55.62 20.81 -10.80
N GLN A 156 -54.69 21.75 -11.03
CA GLN A 156 -53.34 21.42 -11.46
C GLN A 156 -52.36 21.71 -10.32
N PRO A 157 -51.61 20.69 -9.85
CA PRO A 157 -50.55 20.90 -8.88
C PRO A 157 -49.59 21.93 -9.49
N LEU A 158 -49.47 23.10 -8.86
CA LEU A 158 -48.45 24.07 -9.21
C LEU A 158 -47.11 23.35 -9.12
N LYS A 159 -46.51 23.05 -10.28
CA LYS A 159 -45.15 22.52 -10.37
C LYS A 159 -44.22 23.63 -9.92
N ASN A 160 -44.02 23.75 -8.61
CA ASN A 160 -43.10 24.71 -8.02
C ASN A 160 -41.67 24.28 -8.39
N PRO A 161 -40.98 24.97 -9.32
CA PRO A 161 -39.66 24.56 -9.78
C PRO A 161 -38.65 24.49 -8.63
N SER A 162 -38.82 25.36 -7.63
CA SER A 162 -38.01 25.37 -6.41
C SER A 162 -38.15 24.10 -5.56
N LEU A 163 -39.35 23.52 -5.47
CA LEU A 163 -39.57 22.26 -4.74
C LEU A 163 -39.02 21.06 -5.51
N GLN A 164 -39.07 21.12 -6.84
CA GLN A 164 -38.48 20.10 -7.69
C GLN A 164 -36.94 20.09 -7.58
N PHE A 165 -36.31 21.28 -7.60
CA PHE A 165 -34.88 21.43 -7.37
C PHE A 165 -34.44 20.90 -5.99
N LEU A 166 -35.19 21.20 -4.92
CA LEU A 166 -34.91 20.68 -3.58
C LEU A 166 -34.97 19.14 -3.52
N ARG A 167 -35.95 18.54 -4.21
CA ARG A 167 -36.08 17.08 -4.31
C ARG A 167 -34.93 16.45 -5.10
N GLU A 168 -34.59 17.02 -6.25
CA GLU A 168 -33.46 16.57 -7.09
C GLU A 168 -32.13 16.72 -6.36
N LYS A 169 -31.90 17.84 -5.64
CA LYS A 169 -30.73 18.05 -4.79
C LYS A 169 -30.64 16.99 -3.69
N GLN A 170 -31.73 16.73 -2.98
CA GLN A 170 -31.76 15.70 -1.94
C GLN A 170 -31.53 14.29 -2.51
N GLN A 171 -32.07 13.99 -3.69
CA GLN A 171 -31.81 12.72 -4.38
C GLN A 171 -30.36 12.58 -4.83
N SER A 172 -29.76 13.66 -5.34
CA SER A 172 -28.34 13.70 -5.70
C SER A 172 -27.45 13.52 -4.48
N GLU A 173 -27.76 14.15 -3.34
CA GLU A 173 -27.01 13.95 -2.10
C GLU A 173 -27.10 12.49 -1.61
N ARG A 174 -28.27 11.85 -1.72
CA ARG A 174 -28.44 10.44 -1.38
C ARG A 174 -27.68 9.51 -2.33
N SER A 175 -27.70 9.80 -3.64
CA SER A 175 -27.00 8.97 -4.63
C SER A 175 -25.48 9.09 -4.50
N ILE A 176 -24.96 10.27 -4.18
CA ILE A 176 -23.55 10.48 -3.85
C ILE A 176 -23.18 9.66 -2.61
N ARG A 177 -23.92 9.78 -1.51
CA ARG A 177 -23.66 9.00 -0.28
C ARG A 177 -23.70 7.49 -0.52
N LEU A 178 -24.67 7.01 -1.30
CA LEU A 178 -24.75 5.59 -1.64
C LEU A 178 -23.53 5.12 -2.45
N ARG A 179 -23.07 5.96 -3.39
CA ARG A 179 -21.88 5.66 -4.18
C ARG A 179 -20.60 5.69 -3.35
N GLU A 180 -20.50 6.62 -2.39
CA GLU A 180 -19.40 6.67 -1.42
C GLU A 180 -19.35 5.39 -0.58
N LEU A 181 -20.49 4.97 -0.02
CA LEU A 181 -20.60 3.70 0.71
C LEU A 181 -20.20 2.50 -0.15
N GLN A 182 -20.67 2.42 -1.40
CA GLN A 182 -20.28 1.34 -2.32
C GLN A 182 -18.78 1.33 -2.62
N LEU A 183 -18.15 2.51 -2.67
CA LEU A 183 -16.70 2.61 -2.87
C LEU A 183 -15.95 2.16 -1.62
N GLU A 184 -16.44 2.49 -0.43
CA GLU A 184 -15.89 2.01 0.84
C GLU A 184 -16.03 0.49 0.98
N GLU A 185 -17.20 -0.07 0.70
CA GLU A 185 -17.42 -1.53 0.68
C GLU A 185 -16.46 -2.24 -0.28
N LYS A 186 -16.27 -1.69 -1.48
CA LYS A 186 -15.31 -2.26 -2.45
C LYS A 186 -13.86 -2.16 -1.98
N LYS A 187 -13.49 -1.08 -1.29
CA LYS A 187 -12.14 -0.94 -0.72
C LYS A 187 -11.92 -1.97 0.38
N LEU A 188 -12.87 -2.11 1.30
CA LEU A 188 -12.83 -3.10 2.37
C LEU A 188 -12.74 -4.52 1.79
N ALA A 189 -13.56 -4.86 0.79
CA ALA A 189 -13.50 -6.18 0.15
C ALA A 189 -12.14 -6.47 -0.52
N LEU A 190 -11.48 -5.45 -1.08
CA LEU A 190 -10.13 -5.59 -1.63
C LEU A 190 -9.08 -5.78 -0.54
N GLU A 191 -9.21 -5.09 0.59
CA GLU A 191 -8.33 -5.25 1.75
C GLU A 191 -8.48 -6.64 2.36
N GLU A 192 -9.71 -7.11 2.58
CA GLU A 192 -10.00 -8.47 3.04
C GLU A 192 -9.40 -9.53 2.11
N ARG A 193 -9.53 -9.35 0.79
CA ARG A 193 -8.94 -10.26 -0.20
C ARG A 193 -7.41 -10.26 -0.17
N LYS A 194 -6.77 -9.11 0.07
CA LYS A 194 -5.31 -9.02 0.22
C LYS A 194 -4.85 -9.77 1.47
N ILE A 195 -5.53 -9.56 2.60
CA ILE A 195 -5.23 -10.26 3.86
C ILE A 195 -5.38 -11.78 3.65
N ALA A 196 -6.48 -12.24 3.06
CA ALA A 196 -6.71 -13.65 2.77
C ALA A 196 -5.63 -14.27 1.86
N LEU A 197 -5.16 -13.51 0.86
CA LEU A 197 -4.08 -13.96 -0.02
C LEU A 197 -2.75 -14.08 0.73
N GLN A 198 -2.41 -13.11 1.58
CA GLN A 198 -1.21 -13.17 2.43
C GLN A 198 -1.25 -14.37 3.38
N GLU A 199 -2.39 -14.61 4.04
CA GLU A 199 -2.55 -15.78 4.90
C GLU A 199 -2.40 -17.10 4.13
N ALA A 200 -2.94 -17.18 2.92
CA ALA A 200 -2.80 -18.37 2.07
C ALA A 200 -1.34 -18.60 1.65
N GLN A 201 -0.60 -17.52 1.33
CA GLN A 201 0.82 -17.59 1.03
C GLN A 201 1.63 -18.12 2.22
N MET A 202 1.41 -17.56 3.43
CA MET A 202 2.08 -18.04 4.64
C MET A 202 1.78 -19.51 4.92
N LYS A 203 0.52 -19.94 4.76
CA LYS A 203 0.14 -21.37 4.91
C LYS A 203 0.82 -22.29 3.91
N LEU A 204 0.99 -21.85 2.67
CA LEU A 204 1.71 -22.63 1.65
C LEU A 204 3.20 -22.71 1.97
N GLU A 205 3.79 -21.63 2.44
CA GLU A 205 5.20 -21.58 2.85
C GLU A 205 5.47 -22.49 4.04
N GLU A 206 4.61 -22.46 5.07
CA GLU A 206 4.68 -23.37 6.22
C GLU A 206 4.59 -24.84 5.79
N LYS A 207 3.64 -25.18 4.90
CA LYS A 207 3.54 -26.55 4.36
C LYS A 207 4.78 -26.95 3.58
N LYS A 208 5.34 -26.05 2.78
CA LYS A 208 6.57 -26.30 2.01
C LYS A 208 7.75 -26.55 2.95
N PHE A 209 7.89 -25.73 3.99
CA PHE A 209 8.92 -25.90 5.01
C PHE A 209 8.78 -27.24 5.75
N GLN A 210 7.56 -27.63 6.11
CA GLN A 210 7.31 -28.92 6.76
C GLN A 210 7.65 -30.11 5.85
N MET A 211 7.29 -30.04 4.57
CA MET A 211 7.62 -31.08 3.59
C MET A 211 9.14 -31.20 3.40
N GLU A 212 9.85 -30.08 3.33
CA GLU A 212 11.32 -30.05 3.23
C GLU A 212 11.96 -30.69 4.48
N LYS A 213 11.51 -30.32 5.67
CA LYS A 213 11.98 -30.92 6.93
C LYS A 213 11.77 -32.44 6.94
N ASN A 214 10.57 -32.90 6.58
CA ASN A 214 10.24 -34.32 6.52
C ASN A 214 11.13 -35.06 5.50
N TYR A 215 11.42 -34.43 4.35
CA TYR A 215 12.29 -34.99 3.33
C TYR A 215 13.72 -35.17 3.86
N GLN A 216 14.28 -34.15 4.53
CA GLN A 216 15.61 -34.23 5.13
C GLN A 216 15.69 -35.28 6.24
N GLU A 217 14.66 -35.38 7.09
CA GLU A 217 14.58 -36.40 8.13
C GLU A 217 14.55 -37.82 7.53
N GLN A 218 13.76 -38.04 6.48
CA GLN A 218 13.72 -39.34 5.79
C GLN A 218 15.07 -39.67 5.15
N LYS A 219 15.72 -38.70 4.51
CA LYS A 219 17.05 -38.88 3.91
C LYS A 219 18.08 -39.29 4.97
N LEU A 220 18.12 -38.57 6.09
CA LEU A 220 19.04 -38.89 7.19
C LEU A 220 18.76 -40.28 7.77
N LYS A 221 17.48 -40.65 7.90
CA LYS A 221 17.07 -41.98 8.37
C LYS A 221 17.61 -43.08 7.45
N MET A 222 17.43 -42.93 6.14
CA MET A 222 17.95 -43.89 5.15
C MET A 222 19.47 -44.01 5.21
N GLU A 223 20.19 -42.89 5.35
CA GLU A 223 21.66 -42.88 5.46
C GLU A 223 22.15 -43.58 6.73
N ILE A 224 21.46 -43.38 7.87
CA ILE A 224 21.78 -44.08 9.12
C ILE A 224 21.56 -45.58 8.97
N GLU A 225 20.45 -46.00 8.34
CA GLU A 225 20.15 -47.42 8.12
C GLU A 225 21.15 -48.09 7.16
N GLU A 226 21.59 -47.40 6.10
CA GLU A 226 22.64 -47.87 5.21
C GLU A 226 23.98 -48.04 5.93
N ARG A 227 24.41 -47.02 6.70
CA ARG A 227 25.64 -47.12 7.52
C ARG A 227 25.56 -48.28 8.52
N LYS A 228 24.41 -48.48 9.17
CA LYS A 228 24.21 -49.61 10.09
C LYS A 228 24.39 -50.95 9.38
N ARG A 229 23.78 -51.14 8.21
CA ARG A 229 23.96 -52.36 7.40
C ARG A 229 25.41 -52.57 6.97
N GLY A 230 26.10 -51.49 6.58
CA GLY A 230 27.53 -51.54 6.26
C GLY A 230 28.39 -52.01 7.43
N ILE A 231 28.18 -51.44 8.62
CA ILE A 231 28.88 -51.84 9.85
C ILE A 231 28.57 -53.31 10.19
N GLU A 232 27.32 -53.75 10.04
CA GLU A 232 26.93 -55.13 10.34
C GLU A 232 27.57 -56.14 9.38
N SER A 233 27.61 -55.84 8.08
CA SER A 233 28.33 -56.66 7.10
C SER A 233 29.84 -56.70 7.39
N GLN A 234 30.45 -55.56 7.75
CA GLN A 234 31.86 -55.51 8.14
C GLN A 234 32.14 -56.36 9.39
N LYS A 235 31.25 -56.33 10.39
CA LYS A 235 31.36 -57.19 11.59
C LYS A 235 31.31 -58.66 11.21
N GLN A 236 30.39 -59.07 10.34
CA GLN A 236 30.31 -60.44 9.85
C GLN A 236 31.59 -60.86 9.11
N ASN A 237 32.12 -60.00 8.23
CA ASN A 237 33.37 -60.25 7.52
C ASN A 237 34.56 -60.39 8.48
N TYR A 238 34.65 -59.53 9.50
CA TYR A 238 35.69 -59.60 10.53
C TYR A 238 35.62 -60.93 11.30
N THR A 239 34.42 -61.34 11.72
CA THR A 239 34.21 -62.63 12.41
C THR A 239 34.66 -63.81 11.54
N LEU A 240 34.32 -63.80 10.25
CA LEU A 240 34.74 -64.84 9.30
C LEU A 240 36.27 -64.90 9.15
N ILE A 241 36.92 -63.74 8.97
CA ILE A 241 38.38 -63.66 8.85
C ILE A 241 39.06 -64.23 10.10
N ASN A 242 38.58 -63.87 11.29
CA ASN A 242 39.16 -64.39 12.54
C ASN A 242 38.97 -65.90 12.69
N ALA A 243 37.80 -66.43 12.31
CA ALA A 243 37.56 -67.87 12.33
C ALA A 243 38.51 -68.61 11.36
N LEU A 244 38.72 -68.07 10.16
CA LEU A 244 39.68 -68.61 9.19
C LEU A 244 41.11 -68.57 9.74
N LEU A 245 41.50 -67.47 10.38
CA LEU A 245 42.83 -67.31 10.98
C LEU A 245 43.09 -68.37 12.06
N HIS A 246 42.12 -68.60 12.95
CA HIS A 246 42.21 -69.66 13.97
C HIS A 246 42.36 -71.05 13.35
N MET A 247 41.57 -71.38 12.31
CA MET A 247 41.70 -72.68 11.63
C MET A 247 43.05 -72.86 10.93
N VAL A 248 43.67 -71.78 10.42
CA VAL A 248 45.02 -71.85 9.84
C VAL A 248 46.06 -72.09 10.92
N GLN A 249 45.95 -71.42 12.08
CA GLN A 249 46.83 -71.63 13.22
C GLN A 249 46.75 -73.08 13.73
N GLU A 250 45.54 -73.60 13.94
CA GLU A 250 45.34 -74.99 14.36
C GLU A 250 45.95 -76.01 13.37
N LYS A 251 45.89 -75.73 12.07
CA LYS A 251 46.53 -76.58 11.05
C LYS A 251 48.05 -76.48 11.03
N GLN A 252 48.60 -75.30 11.35
CA GLN A 252 50.05 -75.13 11.48
C GLN A 252 50.59 -75.86 12.70
N ASP A 253 49.82 -75.94 13.79
CA ASP A 253 50.22 -76.62 15.02
C ASP A 253 50.15 -78.17 14.94
N LEU A 254 49.51 -78.71 13.90
CA LEU A 254 49.36 -80.16 13.65
C LEU A 254 50.46 -80.77 12.76
N HIS A 255 51.38 -79.96 12.23
CA HIS A 255 52.51 -80.38 11.39
C HIS A 255 53.85 -80.13 12.06
#